data_AF-A0A844M4U9-F1
#
_entry.id   AF-A0A844M4U9-F1
#
_cell.length_a   1.000
_cell.length_b   1.000
_cell.length_c   1.000
_cell.angle_alpha   90.00
_cell.angle_beta   90.00
_cell.angle_gamma   90.00
#
_symmetry.space_group_name_H-M   'P 1'
#
loop_
_entity.id
_entity.type
_entity.pdbx_description
1 polymer ?
#
loop_
_entity_poly.entity_id
_entity_poly.type
_entity_poly.pdbx_seq_one_letter_code
_entity_poly.pdbx_strand_id
1 'polypeptide(L)'
;MTLSEDIQLTQEIEMSRQEEIKNGLPDASDEQVERFLKQVERLEELENYFEKYPEDKPGYQDILARAKKALDYQRSYRIALIGVTGAGKSTLTNALLGDDIVLARIAGKPATGTVLEIFFDLLETEPRKAIVNYRDEKNIRTLIYESLQRYQHYKIDISWLNGKLDIGFASKLATVEPE
;
A
#
# COMPACT_ATOMS: atom_id res chain seq x y z
N MET A 1 26.30 1.93 -36.14
CA MET A 1 25.45 0.94 -35.44
C MET A 1 24.98 -0.04 -36.48
N THR A 2 25.42 -1.28 -36.32
CA THR A 2 25.08 -2.39 -37.21
C THR A 2 23.74 -3.00 -36.77
N LEU A 3 22.95 -3.52 -37.71
CA LEU A 3 21.65 -4.14 -37.43
C LEU A 3 21.72 -5.24 -36.35
N SER A 4 22.88 -5.88 -36.19
CA SER A 4 23.14 -6.90 -35.17
C SER A 4 23.26 -6.35 -33.75
N GLU A 5 23.79 -5.13 -33.58
CA GLU A 5 23.94 -4.49 -32.27
C GLU A 5 22.58 -4.03 -31.72
N ASP A 6 21.70 -3.50 -32.60
CA ASP A 6 20.36 -3.04 -32.20
C ASP A 6 19.43 -4.20 -31.81
N ILE A 7 19.56 -5.36 -32.48
CA ILE A 7 18.81 -6.58 -32.14
C ILE A 7 19.24 -7.15 -30.78
N GLN A 8 20.55 -7.17 -30.49
CA GLN A 8 21.06 -7.64 -29.21
C GLN A 8 20.62 -6.74 -28.05
N LEU A 9 20.69 -5.42 -28.22
CA LEU A 9 20.26 -4.47 -27.19
C LEU A 9 18.77 -4.61 -26.86
N THR A 10 17.93 -4.81 -27.88
CA THR A 10 16.48 -4.97 -27.72
C THR A 10 16.16 -6.25 -26.96
N GLN A 11 16.85 -7.35 -27.27
CA GLN A 11 16.69 -8.63 -26.58
C GLN A 11 17.14 -8.57 -25.11
N GLU A 12 18.21 -7.84 -24.80
CA GLU A 12 18.68 -7.65 -23.42
C GLU A 12 17.68 -6.85 -22.57
N ILE A 13 17.09 -5.79 -23.13
CA ILE A 13 16.07 -4.98 -22.43
C ILE A 13 14.79 -5.79 -22.18
N GLU A 14 14.37 -6.58 -23.17
CA GLU A 14 13.17 -7.42 -23.07
C GLU A 14 13.36 -8.53 -22.03
N MET A 15 14.52 -9.19 -22.01
CA MET A 15 14.87 -10.17 -20.98
C MET A 15 14.91 -9.53 -19.58
N SER A 16 15.49 -8.33 -19.43
CA SER A 16 15.50 -7.60 -18.16
C SER A 16 14.09 -7.30 -17.64
N ARG A 17 13.16 -6.88 -18.51
CA ARG A 17 11.77 -6.60 -18.13
C ARG A 17 10.99 -7.87 -17.77
N GLN A 18 11.25 -8.98 -18.47
CA GLN A 18 10.64 -10.27 -18.12
C GLN A 18 11.09 -10.74 -16.73
N GLU A 19 12.38 -10.59 -16.41
CA GLU A 19 12.90 -10.90 -15.07
C GLU A 19 12.27 -10.01 -13.99
N GLU A 20 12.11 -8.71 -14.24
CA GLU A 20 11.43 -7.80 -13.30
C GLU A 20 9.98 -8.21 -13.03
N ILE A 21 9.22 -8.55 -14.08
CA ILE A 21 7.83 -9.01 -13.95
C ILE A 21 7.78 -10.36 -13.22
N LYS A 22 8.69 -11.29 -13.55
CA LYS A 22 8.80 -12.60 -12.88
C LYS A 22 9.10 -12.45 -11.39
N ASN A 23 9.96 -11.50 -11.02
CA ASN A 23 10.27 -11.19 -9.63
C ASN A 23 9.06 -10.62 -8.88
N GLY A 24 8.25 -9.77 -9.54
CA GLY A 24 7.01 -9.25 -8.97
C GLY A 24 5.88 -10.30 -8.88
N LEU A 25 5.91 -11.30 -9.76
CA LEU A 25 4.89 -12.36 -9.88
C LEU A 25 5.56 -13.75 -9.88
N PRO A 26 6.14 -14.19 -8.75
CA PRO A 26 6.99 -15.40 -8.70
C PRO A 26 6.25 -16.69 -9.09
N ASP A 27 4.93 -16.75 -8.83
CA ASP A 27 4.09 -17.90 -9.14
C ASP A 27 3.58 -17.92 -10.59
N ALA A 28 3.85 -16.88 -11.39
CA ALA A 28 3.43 -16.82 -12.79
C ALA A 28 4.30 -17.74 -13.65
N SER A 29 3.68 -18.53 -14.53
CA SER A 29 4.38 -19.26 -15.59
C SER A 29 5.00 -18.30 -16.62
N ASP A 30 5.97 -18.77 -17.40
CA ASP A 30 6.66 -17.94 -18.38
C ASP A 30 5.71 -17.42 -19.46
N GLU A 31 4.73 -18.22 -19.88
CA GLU A 31 3.67 -17.80 -20.81
C GLU A 31 2.79 -16.69 -20.21
N GLN A 32 2.50 -16.76 -18.90
CA GLN A 32 1.76 -15.70 -18.20
C GLN A 32 2.58 -14.42 -18.11
N VAL A 33 3.88 -14.51 -17.84
CA VAL A 33 4.80 -13.36 -17.82
C VAL A 33 4.89 -12.71 -19.20
N GLU A 34 5.05 -13.48 -20.27
CA GLU A 34 5.09 -12.96 -21.65
C GLU A 34 3.77 -12.26 -22.02
N ARG A 35 2.63 -12.87 -21.67
CA ARG A 35 1.32 -12.25 -21.89
C ARG A 35 1.15 -10.96 -21.08
N PHE A 36 1.65 -10.93 -19.86
CA PHE A 36 1.59 -9.77 -18.98
C PHE A 36 2.47 -8.63 -19.51
N LEU A 37 3.69 -8.93 -19.94
CA LEU A 37 4.60 -7.97 -20.59
C LEU A 37 3.93 -7.28 -21.78
N LYS A 38 3.30 -8.05 -22.68
CA LYS A 38 2.54 -7.50 -23.81
C LYS A 38 1.41 -6.54 -23.38
N GLN A 39 0.81 -6.76 -22.21
CA GLN A 39 -0.22 -5.85 -21.68
C GLN A 39 0.39 -4.58 -21.10
N VAL A 40 1.53 -4.68 -20.43
CA VAL A 40 2.30 -3.53 -19.93
C VAL A 40 2.74 -2.65 -21.09
N GLU A 41 3.33 -3.22 -22.13
CA GLU A 41 3.76 -2.49 -23.34
C GLU A 41 2.60 -1.76 -24.02
N ARG A 42 1.44 -2.42 -24.18
CA ARG A 42 0.24 -1.78 -24.73
C ARG A 42 -0.26 -0.61 -23.87
N LEU A 43 -0.13 -0.72 -22.55
CA LEU A 43 -0.49 0.38 -21.66
C LEU A 43 0.49 1.55 -21.83
N GLU A 44 1.80 1.29 -21.94
CA GLU A 44 2.82 2.31 -22.22
C GLU A 44 2.55 3.01 -23.56
N GLU A 45 2.23 2.27 -24.61
CA GLU A 45 1.84 2.83 -25.92
C GLU A 45 0.61 3.74 -25.82
N LEU A 46 -0.41 3.30 -25.08
CA LEU A 46 -1.65 4.05 -24.90
C LEU A 46 -1.43 5.32 -24.06
N GLU A 47 -0.57 5.27 -23.05
CA GLU A 47 -0.17 6.43 -22.27
C GLU A 47 0.58 7.45 -23.12
N ASN A 48 1.56 6.98 -23.89
CA ASN A 48 2.29 7.81 -24.86
C ASN A 48 1.35 8.45 -25.90
N TYR A 49 0.30 7.74 -26.33
CA TYR A 49 -0.73 8.30 -27.20
C TYR A 49 -1.48 9.45 -26.52
N PHE A 50 -1.99 9.25 -25.31
CA PHE A 50 -2.75 10.28 -24.60
C PHE A 50 -1.90 11.46 -24.10
N GLU A 51 -0.59 11.28 -23.95
CA GLU A 51 0.34 12.39 -23.73
C GLU A 51 0.50 13.26 -24.99
N LYS A 52 0.51 12.64 -26.18
CA LYS A 52 0.58 13.35 -27.46
C LYS A 52 -0.76 14.00 -27.84
N TYR A 53 -1.88 13.37 -27.49
CA TYR A 53 -3.25 13.78 -27.82
C TYR A 53 -4.11 13.84 -26.56
N PRO A 54 -3.89 14.83 -25.67
CA PRO A 54 -4.62 14.95 -24.41
C PRO A 54 -6.13 15.16 -24.58
N GLU A 55 -6.56 15.69 -25.73
CA GLU A 55 -7.97 15.89 -26.11
C GLU A 55 -8.76 14.59 -26.26
N ASP A 56 -8.10 13.47 -26.52
CA ASP A 56 -8.74 12.15 -26.69
C ASP A 56 -8.87 11.38 -25.37
N LYS A 57 -8.20 11.86 -24.32
CA LYS A 57 -8.19 11.23 -22.99
C LYS A 57 -9.54 11.26 -22.25
N PRO A 58 -10.40 12.30 -22.38
CA PRO A 58 -11.71 12.33 -21.75
C PRO A 58 -12.58 11.11 -22.09
N GLY A 59 -13.07 10.42 -21.07
CA GLY A 59 -13.87 9.19 -21.19
C GLY A 59 -13.09 7.91 -20.91
N TYR A 60 -11.75 7.96 -20.92
CA TYR A 60 -10.89 6.79 -20.67
C TYR A 60 -10.18 6.82 -19.31
N GLN A 61 -10.30 7.88 -18.52
CA GLN A 61 -9.52 8.06 -17.29
C GLN A 61 -9.70 6.90 -16.31
N ASP A 62 -10.94 6.46 -16.09
CA ASP A 62 -11.24 5.37 -15.16
C ASP A 62 -10.69 4.03 -15.65
N ILE A 63 -10.75 3.78 -16.97
CA ILE A 63 -10.24 2.54 -17.58
C ILE A 63 -8.72 2.52 -17.51
N LEU A 64 -8.05 3.63 -17.82
CA LEU A 64 -6.60 3.79 -17.69
C LEU A 64 -6.14 3.61 -16.24
N ALA A 65 -6.84 4.22 -15.29
CA ALA A 65 -6.51 4.08 -13.87
C ALA A 65 -6.64 2.62 -13.40
N ARG A 66 -7.67 1.90 -13.87
CA ARG A 66 -7.84 0.46 -13.59
C ARG A 66 -6.75 -0.38 -14.24
N ALA A 67 -6.39 -0.10 -15.49
CA ALA A 67 -5.35 -0.81 -16.22
C ALA A 67 -3.98 -0.63 -15.53
N LYS A 68 -3.59 0.62 -15.23
CA LYS A 68 -2.38 0.93 -14.44
C LYS A 68 -2.35 0.15 -13.14
N LYS A 69 -3.45 0.15 -12.38
CA LYS A 69 -3.54 -0.57 -11.10
C LYS A 69 -3.48 -2.10 -11.25
N ALA A 70 -3.99 -2.65 -12.34
CA ALA A 70 -4.02 -4.09 -12.60
C ALA A 70 -2.68 -4.61 -13.13
N LEU A 71 -1.94 -3.77 -13.85
CA LEU A 71 -0.65 -4.10 -14.46
C LEU A 71 0.57 -3.67 -13.62
N ASP A 72 0.34 -3.12 -12.43
CA ASP A 72 1.37 -2.79 -11.46
C ASP A 72 1.87 -4.08 -10.76
N TYR A 73 2.88 -4.70 -11.36
CA TYR A 73 3.54 -5.91 -10.86
C TYR A 73 4.51 -5.63 -9.68
N GLN A 74 4.79 -4.35 -9.38
CA GLN A 74 5.59 -3.94 -8.22
C GLN A 74 4.73 -3.54 -7.03
N ARG A 75 3.41 -3.70 -7.15
CA ARG A 75 2.46 -3.24 -6.15
C ARG A 75 2.66 -3.96 -4.82
N SER A 76 2.91 -3.17 -3.79
CA SER A 76 2.84 -3.65 -2.41
C SER A 76 1.38 -3.94 -2.00
N TYR A 77 1.11 -5.16 -1.55
CA TYR A 77 -0.18 -5.54 -1.00
C TYR A 77 -0.24 -5.20 0.49
N ARG A 78 -1.23 -4.39 0.88
CA ARG A 78 -1.51 -4.11 2.28
C ARG A 78 -2.60 -5.05 2.78
N ILE A 79 -2.26 -5.87 3.77
CA ILE A 79 -3.20 -6.75 4.48
C ILE A 79 -3.42 -6.15 5.87
N ALA A 80 -4.67 -5.80 6.19
CA ALA A 80 -5.04 -5.29 7.50
C ALA A 80 -5.61 -6.43 8.37
N LEU A 81 -4.97 -6.72 9.51
CA LEU A 81 -5.45 -7.67 10.50
C LEU A 81 -6.15 -6.92 11.64
N ILE A 82 -7.48 -6.98 11.68
CA ILE A 82 -8.32 -6.25 12.64
C ILE A 82 -9.08 -7.24 13.53
N GLY A 83 -9.29 -6.90 14.80
CA GLY A 83 -10.07 -7.72 15.72
C GLY A 83 -9.81 -7.38 17.18
N VAL A 84 -10.64 -7.92 18.07
CA VAL A 84 -10.54 -7.67 19.51
C VAL A 84 -9.22 -8.21 20.09
N THR A 85 -8.80 -7.63 21.22
CA THR A 85 -7.64 -8.13 21.97
C THR A 85 -7.86 -9.57 22.41
N GLY A 86 -6.88 -10.44 22.19
CA GLY A 86 -6.98 -11.87 22.52
C GLY A 86 -7.55 -12.76 21.42
N ALA A 87 -8.02 -12.21 20.29
CA ALA A 87 -8.51 -13.00 19.14
C ALA A 87 -7.40 -13.77 18.37
N GLY A 88 -6.17 -13.79 18.88
CA GLY A 88 -5.07 -14.53 18.23
C GLY A 88 -4.38 -13.81 17.06
N LYS A 89 -4.63 -12.52 16.83
CA LYS A 89 -4.00 -11.76 15.72
C LYS A 89 -2.47 -11.91 15.68
N SER A 90 -1.79 -11.68 16.81
CA SER A 90 -0.33 -11.83 16.91
C SER A 90 0.12 -13.27 16.64
N THR A 91 -0.61 -14.26 17.13
CA THR A 91 -0.33 -15.68 16.87
C THR A 91 -0.49 -16.04 15.40
N LEU A 92 -1.56 -15.56 14.75
CA LEU A 92 -1.77 -15.72 13.32
C LEU A 92 -0.66 -15.02 12.52
N THR A 93 -0.26 -13.81 12.90
CA THR A 93 0.85 -13.11 12.25
C THR A 93 2.14 -13.93 12.35
N ASN A 94 2.54 -14.39 13.53
CA ASN A 94 3.77 -15.19 13.68
C ASN A 94 3.68 -16.53 12.90
N ALA A 95 2.51 -17.16 12.88
CA ALA A 95 2.29 -18.37 12.08
C ALA A 95 2.39 -18.11 10.57
N LEU A 96 1.85 -16.98 10.08
CA LEU A 96 1.96 -16.57 8.68
C LEU A 96 3.39 -16.22 8.29
N LEU A 97 4.15 -15.61 9.19
CA LEU A 97 5.53 -15.19 8.94
C LEU A 97 6.55 -16.31 9.17
N GLY A 98 6.16 -17.38 9.86
CA GLY A 98 7.07 -18.46 10.26
C GLY A 98 8.15 -18.01 11.26
N ASP A 99 7.99 -16.84 11.87
CA ASP A 99 8.96 -16.20 12.76
C ASP A 99 8.21 -15.51 13.92
N ASP A 100 8.83 -15.44 15.10
CA ASP A 100 8.22 -14.88 16.32
C ASP A 100 8.48 -13.36 16.42
N ILE A 101 7.96 -12.63 15.42
CA ILE A 101 8.23 -11.18 15.24
C ILE A 101 7.28 -10.33 16.09
N VAL A 102 6.01 -10.70 16.17
CA VAL A 102 5.02 -9.96 16.96
C VAL A 102 5.00 -10.54 18.36
N LEU A 103 5.23 -9.72 19.39
CA LEU A 103 5.16 -10.16 20.78
C LEU A 103 3.77 -10.76 21.11
N ALA A 104 3.66 -12.07 21.01
CA ALA A 104 2.47 -12.83 21.34
C ALA A 104 2.41 -13.00 22.86
N ARG A 105 2.05 -11.93 23.57
CA ARG A 105 1.80 -11.91 25.03
C ARG A 105 2.81 -12.71 25.86
N ILE A 106 3.86 -12.03 26.31
CA ILE A 106 4.44 -12.35 27.62
C ILE A 106 3.44 -11.84 28.67
N ALA A 107 2.70 -12.76 29.30
CA ALA A 107 1.89 -12.59 30.51
C ALA A 107 0.94 -11.37 30.61
N GLY A 108 -0.36 -11.60 30.36
CA GLY A 108 -1.45 -10.91 31.09
C GLY A 108 -1.80 -9.46 30.73
N LYS A 109 -1.04 -8.75 29.89
CA LYS A 109 -1.40 -7.40 29.42
C LYS A 109 -1.75 -7.38 27.92
N PRO A 110 -2.68 -6.53 27.45
CA PRO A 110 -2.89 -6.28 26.03
C PRO A 110 -1.56 -5.86 25.38
N ALA A 111 -1.08 -6.61 24.39
CA ALA A 111 0.23 -6.38 23.77
C ALA A 111 0.21 -5.32 22.65
N THR A 112 -0.96 -4.78 22.29
CA THR A 112 -1.12 -3.94 21.09
C THR A 112 -1.99 -2.73 21.39
N GLY A 113 -1.39 -1.73 22.04
CA GLY A 113 -1.89 -0.34 22.06
C GLY A 113 -1.33 0.52 20.93
N THR A 114 -0.58 -0.08 20.01
CA THR A 114 0.15 0.59 18.93
C THR A 114 -0.12 -0.14 17.62
N VAL A 115 -0.23 0.61 16.53
CA VAL A 115 -0.30 0.04 15.18
C VAL A 115 1.07 -0.53 14.84
N LEU A 116 1.12 -1.80 14.44
CA LEU A 116 2.32 -2.47 13.94
C LEU A 116 2.17 -2.67 12.44
N GLU A 117 3.14 -2.15 11.69
CA GLU A 117 3.24 -2.36 10.25
C GLU A 117 4.51 -3.17 9.98
N ILE A 118 4.39 -4.21 9.16
CA ILE A 118 5.49 -5.10 8.77
C ILE A 118 5.66 -4.99 7.26
N PHE A 119 6.88 -4.69 6.83
CA PHE A 119 7.25 -4.53 5.42
C PHE A 119 8.25 -5.63 5.03
N PHE A 120 8.06 -6.20 3.84
CA PHE A 120 8.87 -7.30 3.29
C PHE A 120 9.74 -6.87 2.11
N ASP A 121 9.90 -5.56 1.92
CA ASP A 121 10.56 -4.92 0.76
C ASP A 121 12.04 -4.61 0.99
N LEU A 122 12.63 -5.07 2.10
CA LEU A 122 14.06 -4.88 2.36
C LEU A 122 14.88 -5.82 1.47
N LEU A 123 15.86 -5.25 0.76
CA LEU A 123 16.88 -6.04 0.05
C LEU A 123 17.58 -6.98 1.04
N GLU A 124 17.97 -8.19 0.61
CA GLU A 124 18.65 -9.17 1.48
C GLU A 124 19.95 -8.62 2.11
N THR A 125 20.55 -7.62 1.50
CA THR A 125 21.76 -6.93 1.97
C THR A 125 21.49 -5.91 3.06
N GLU A 126 20.24 -5.50 3.28
CA GLU A 126 19.87 -4.56 4.32
C GLU A 126 19.61 -5.25 5.67
N PRO A 127 20.14 -4.71 6.78
CA PRO A 127 19.84 -5.26 8.09
C PRO A 127 18.38 -5.04 8.45
N ARG A 128 17.77 -6.00 9.16
CA ARG A 128 16.44 -5.86 9.76
C ARG A 128 16.43 -4.62 10.67
N LYS A 129 15.45 -3.73 10.47
CA LYS A 129 15.28 -2.50 11.26
C LYS A 129 13.88 -2.43 11.87
N ALA A 130 13.80 -1.92 13.08
CA ALA A 130 12.53 -1.55 13.72
C ALA A 130 12.45 -0.03 13.83
N ILE A 131 11.45 0.57 13.18
CA ILE A 131 11.22 2.02 13.23
C ILE A 131 10.10 2.30 14.22
N VAL A 132 10.41 3.10 15.26
CA VAL A 132 9.44 3.50 16.28
C VAL A 132 9.07 4.96 16.06
N ASN A 133 7.83 5.19 15.65
CA ASN A 133 7.29 6.53 15.44
C ASN A 133 6.43 6.94 16.63
N TYR A 134 6.89 7.94 17.39
CA TYR A 134 6.09 8.58 18.42
C TYR A 134 5.20 9.66 17.80
N ARG A 135 3.92 9.65 18.14
CA ARG A 135 2.98 10.67 17.69
C ARG A 135 2.96 11.80 18.70
N ASP A 136 3.12 13.02 18.20
CA ASP A 136 2.88 14.23 18.98
C ASP A 136 1.39 14.65 18.90
N GLU A 137 1.03 15.63 19.72
CA GLU A 137 -0.34 16.17 19.75
C GLU A 137 -0.76 16.73 18.39
N LYS A 138 0.15 17.37 17.65
CA LYS A 138 -0.12 17.92 16.32
C LYS A 138 -0.51 16.81 15.35
N ASN A 139 0.27 15.73 15.30
CA ASN A 139 0.02 14.57 14.46
C ASN A 139 -1.33 13.91 14.79
N ILE A 140 -1.64 13.72 16.07
CA ILE A 140 -2.92 13.13 16.50
C ILE A 140 -4.09 14.00 16.02
N ARG A 141 -4.00 15.32 16.18
CA ARG A 141 -5.05 16.25 15.72
C ARG A 141 -5.23 16.20 14.21
N THR A 142 -4.14 16.17 13.44
CA THR A 142 -4.19 16.05 11.98
C THR A 142 -4.93 14.78 11.56
N LEU A 143 -4.61 13.63 12.15
CA LEU A 143 -5.32 12.37 11.83
C LEU A 143 -6.82 12.43 12.13
N ILE A 144 -7.19 13.00 13.27
CA ILE A 144 -8.60 13.14 13.65
C ILE A 144 -9.31 14.05 12.65
N TYR A 145 -8.68 15.18 12.31
CA TYR A 145 -9.22 16.12 11.34
C TYR A 145 -9.42 15.46 9.96
N GLU A 146 -8.39 14.81 9.42
CA GLU A 146 -8.47 14.07 8.15
C GLU A 146 -9.55 12.98 8.19
N SER A 147 -9.69 12.27 9.32
CA SER A 147 -10.72 11.26 9.47
C SER A 147 -12.12 11.87 9.45
N LEU A 148 -12.33 12.98 10.14
CA LEU A 148 -13.60 13.72 10.17
C LEU A 148 -13.91 14.39 8.83
N GLN A 149 -12.89 14.80 8.07
CA GLN A 149 -13.09 15.37 6.74
C GLN A 149 -13.80 14.37 5.80
N ARG A 150 -13.53 13.07 5.93
CA ARG A 150 -14.23 12.02 5.18
C ARG A 150 -15.73 11.97 5.47
N TYR A 151 -16.17 12.54 6.59
CA TYR A 151 -17.57 12.62 7.03
C TYR A 151 -18.14 14.04 6.92
N GLN A 152 -17.53 14.94 6.13
CA GLN A 152 -17.99 16.33 5.97
C GLN A 152 -19.46 16.47 5.54
N HIS A 153 -20.02 15.47 4.86
CA HIS A 153 -21.44 15.47 4.47
C HIS A 153 -22.39 15.53 5.69
N TYR A 154 -21.95 15.03 6.86
CA TYR A 154 -22.74 14.98 8.09
C TYR A 154 -22.73 16.28 8.90
N LYS A 155 -22.10 17.36 8.41
CA LYS A 155 -22.05 18.68 9.07
C LYS A 155 -21.63 18.61 10.55
N ILE A 156 -20.66 17.76 10.84
CA ILE A 156 -20.13 17.56 12.19
C ILE A 156 -19.54 18.88 12.71
N ASP A 157 -19.96 19.32 13.90
CA ASP A 157 -19.31 20.43 14.60
C ASP A 157 -17.89 20.01 15.01
N ILE A 158 -16.90 20.74 14.51
CA ILE A 158 -15.47 20.50 14.76
C ILE A 158 -14.81 21.63 15.57
N SER A 159 -15.58 22.58 16.09
CA SER A 159 -15.07 23.71 16.86
C SER A 159 -14.25 23.29 18.10
N TRP A 160 -14.59 22.13 18.66
CA TRP A 160 -13.91 21.53 19.81
C TRP A 160 -12.56 20.88 19.49
N LEU A 161 -12.19 20.71 18.21
CA LEU A 161 -10.92 20.11 17.79
C LEU A 161 -9.68 20.89 18.22
N ASN A 162 -9.83 22.14 18.66
CA ASN A 162 -8.73 22.96 19.19
C ASN A 162 -8.59 22.85 20.72
N GLY A 163 -9.51 22.18 21.41
CA GLY A 163 -9.46 21.97 22.87
C GLY A 163 -8.39 20.96 23.29
N LYS A 164 -8.00 20.92 24.57
CA LYS A 164 -6.97 19.99 25.10
C LYS A 164 -7.31 18.53 24.78
N LEU A 165 -6.31 17.72 24.43
CA LEU A 165 -6.46 16.27 24.25
C LEU A 165 -6.59 15.60 25.62
N ASP A 166 -7.80 15.63 26.19
CA ASP A 166 -8.14 15.02 27.48
C ASP A 166 -9.26 13.99 27.35
N ILE A 167 -9.72 13.47 28.49
CA ILE A 167 -10.82 12.50 28.54
C ILE A 167 -12.11 13.09 27.93
N GLY A 168 -12.37 14.38 28.16
CA GLY A 168 -13.55 15.06 27.60
C GLY A 168 -13.48 15.18 26.08
N PHE A 169 -12.30 15.43 25.53
CA PHE A 169 -12.05 15.37 24.09
C PHE A 169 -12.31 13.96 23.52
N ALA A 170 -11.81 12.91 24.19
CA ALA A 170 -12.03 11.53 23.77
C ALA A 170 -13.52 11.13 23.81
N SER A 171 -14.25 11.54 24.85
CA SER A 171 -15.70 11.32 24.94
C SER A 171 -16.47 11.99 23.82
N LYS A 172 -16.10 13.23 23.43
CA LYS A 172 -16.70 13.90 22.28
C LYS A 172 -16.40 13.16 20.98
N LEU A 173 -15.15 12.74 20.77
CA LEU A 173 -14.77 11.99 19.55
C LEU A 173 -15.58 10.69 19.41
N ALA A 174 -15.84 9.97 20.50
CA ALA A 174 -16.65 8.75 20.49
C ALA A 174 -18.11 8.99 20.07
N THR A 175 -18.64 10.20 20.28
CA THR A 175 -20.01 10.55 19.82
C THR A 175 -20.09 10.90 18.33
N VAL A 176 -18.96 10.94 17.63
CA VAL A 176 -18.89 11.28 16.20
C VAL A 176 -18.81 10.02 15.32
N GLU A 177 -19.07 8.83 15.87
CA GLU A 177 -19.18 7.61 15.06
C GLU A 177 -20.27 7.78 13.97
N PRO A 178 -19.94 7.54 12.70
CA PRO A 178 -20.94 7.48 11.64
C PRO A 178 -21.76 6.19 11.80
N GLU A 179 -23.09 6.31 11.77
CA GLU A 179 -24.00 5.18 11.53
C GLU A 179 -23.74 4.51 10.17
#